data_AF-A0A4Q3ZGE0-F1
#
_entry.id   AF-A0A4Q3ZGE0-F1
#
_cell.length_a   1.000
_cell.length_b   1.000
_cell.length_c   1.000
_cell.angle_alpha   90.00
_cell.angle_beta   90.00
_cell.angle_gamma   90.00
#
_symmetry.space_group_name_H-M   'P 1'
#
loop_
_entity.id
_entity.type
_entity.pdbx_description
1 polymer ?
#
loop_
_entity_poly.entity_id
_entity_poly.type
_entity_poly.pdbx_seq_one_letter_code
_entity_poly.pdbx_strand_id
1 'polypeptide(L)'
;WFCRARSGELRGLLYEVHNTHGERHTYVLPANLTDGEVRHEAEKQFFVSPFMPAECLYRFRIVPAGADVVVSIIEHDGQGPLLAASFTGERQPLTDRALLGLLFQYPLMTLKVVAGIHWEAIKLIAKGFRIFDHAPAANRIDHSAPAREAPVKVPAE
;
A
#
# COMPACT_ATOMS: atom_id res chain seq x y z
N TRP A 1 -1.30 7.56 0.46
CA TRP A 1 -1.46 9.02 0.67
C TRP A 1 -1.98 9.32 2.07
N PHE A 2 -1.52 10.40 2.70
CA PHE A 2 -2.00 10.90 4.01
C PHE A 2 -2.93 12.09 3.79
N CYS A 3 -4.20 11.98 4.17
CA CYS A 3 -5.18 13.05 4.04
C CYS A 3 -5.35 13.78 5.37
N ARG A 4 -5.01 15.07 5.40
CA ARG A 4 -5.08 15.91 6.60
C ARG A 4 -6.15 16.99 6.45
N ALA A 5 -6.84 17.30 7.54
CA ALA A 5 -7.71 18.47 7.63
C ALA A 5 -6.86 19.76 7.55
N ARG A 6 -7.53 20.91 7.38
CA ARG A 6 -6.87 22.23 7.44
C ARG A 6 -6.15 22.47 8.77
N SER A 7 -6.64 21.86 9.86
CA SER A 7 -6.00 21.87 11.18
C SER A 7 -4.69 21.07 11.25
N GLY A 8 -4.35 20.28 10.23
CA GLY A 8 -3.20 19.37 10.22
C GLY A 8 -3.50 17.95 10.76
N GLU A 9 -4.67 17.77 11.37
CA GLU A 9 -5.15 16.48 11.88
C GLU A 9 -5.26 15.45 10.73
N LEU A 10 -4.74 14.24 10.96
CA LEU A 10 -4.88 13.15 9.99
C LEU A 10 -6.32 12.63 10.01
N ARG A 11 -7.01 12.70 8.86
CA ARG A 11 -8.42 12.29 8.73
C ARG A 11 -8.61 11.01 7.93
N GLY A 12 -7.65 10.68 7.06
CA GLY A 12 -7.77 9.51 6.21
C GLY A 12 -6.44 9.06 5.61
N LEU A 13 -6.43 7.82 5.18
CA LEU A 13 -5.33 7.18 4.47
C LEU A 13 -5.88 6.58 3.18
N LEU A 14 -5.16 6.79 2.08
CA LEU A 14 -5.43 6.14 0.81
C LEU A 14 -4.30 5.19 0.50
N TYR A 15 -4.60 3.90 0.40
CA TYR A 15 -3.64 2.87 -0.02
C TYR A 15 -3.87 2.61 -1.50
N GLU A 16 -2.88 2.96 -2.32
CA GLU A 16 -2.96 2.80 -3.77
C GLU A 16 -2.12 1.60 -4.17
N VAL A 17 -2.78 0.55 -4.65
CA VAL A 17 -2.14 -0.71 -5.03
C VAL A 17 -2.21 -0.84 -6.54
N HIS A 18 -1.07 -1.15 -7.17
CA HIS A 18 -0.92 -1.32 -8.61
C HIS A 18 -0.47 -2.75 -8.92
N ASN A 19 -0.84 -3.26 -10.09
CA ASN A 19 -0.27 -4.49 -10.62
C ASN A 19 0.51 -4.23 -11.92
N THR A 20 1.22 -5.27 -12.41
CA THR A 20 1.99 -5.20 -13.66
C THR A 20 1.14 -5.21 -14.94
N HIS A 21 -0.19 -5.29 -14.81
CA HIS A 21 -1.15 -5.27 -15.92
C HIS A 21 -1.75 -3.87 -16.16
N GLY A 22 -1.27 -2.85 -15.43
CA GLY A 22 -1.76 -1.48 -15.52
C GLY A 22 -3.11 -1.25 -14.84
N GLU A 23 -3.47 -2.14 -13.92
CA GLU A 23 -4.66 -2.02 -13.08
C GLU A 23 -4.29 -1.47 -11.71
N ARG A 24 -5.24 -0.76 -11.10
CA ARG A 24 -5.04 -0.06 -9.83
C ARG A 24 -6.30 -0.03 -9.00
N HIS A 25 -6.14 -0.28 -7.70
CA HIS A 25 -7.20 -0.11 -6.71
C HIS A 25 -6.76 0.82 -5.57
N THR A 26 -7.61 1.77 -5.21
CA THR A 26 -7.37 2.69 -4.10
C THR A 26 -8.30 2.40 -2.92
N TYR A 27 -7.72 1.99 -1.79
CA TYR A 27 -8.45 1.81 -0.53
C TYR A 27 -8.48 3.12 0.26
N VAL A 28 -9.65 3.71 0.40
CA VAL A 28 -9.87 4.99 1.10
C VAL A 28 -10.42 4.71 2.48
N LEU A 29 -9.62 4.90 3.54
CA LEU A 29 -9.99 4.52 4.90
C LEU A 29 -9.82 5.70 5.88
N PRO A 30 -10.76 5.91 6.82
CA PRO A 30 -10.67 6.96 7.82
C PRO A 30 -9.49 6.68 8.76
N ALA A 31 -8.73 7.71 9.12
CA ALA A 31 -7.60 7.52 10.00
C ALA A 31 -8.03 7.64 11.46
N ASN A 32 -7.95 6.54 12.20
CA ASN A 32 -8.10 6.51 13.65
C ASN A 32 -6.72 6.27 14.26
N LEU A 33 -6.09 7.32 14.76
CA LEU A 33 -4.76 7.24 15.36
C LEU A 33 -4.87 6.69 16.78
N THR A 34 -4.20 5.58 17.06
CA THR A 34 -4.14 4.96 18.39
C THR A 34 -2.68 4.63 18.67
N ASP A 35 -2.14 5.08 19.81
CA ASP A 35 -0.74 4.87 20.20
C ASP A 35 0.29 5.27 19.11
N GLY A 36 -0.02 6.33 18.34
CA GLY A 36 0.87 6.85 17.29
C GLY A 36 0.83 6.08 15.96
N GLU A 37 -0.07 5.11 15.82
CA GLU A 37 -0.23 4.31 14.61
C GLU A 37 -1.68 4.21 14.15
N VAL A 38 -1.86 3.90 12.86
CA VAL A 38 -3.16 3.61 12.26
C VAL A 38 -3.15 2.17 11.78
N ARG A 39 -4.18 1.42 12.16
CA ARG A 39 -4.38 0.04 11.74
C ARG A 39 -5.67 -0.10 10.95
N HIS A 40 -5.60 -0.76 9.80
CA HIS A 40 -6.76 -1.04 8.98
C HIS A 40 -6.76 -2.45 8.45
N GLU A 41 -7.95 -2.92 8.07
CA GLU A 41 -8.13 -4.14 7.28
C GLU A 41 -8.90 -3.81 6.01
N ALA A 42 -8.56 -4.47 4.90
CA ALA A 42 -9.33 -4.38 3.66
C ALA A 42 -9.21 -5.67 2.84
N GLU A 43 -10.31 -6.12 2.27
CA GLU A 43 -10.32 -7.25 1.34
C GLU A 43 -9.60 -6.91 0.04
N LYS A 44 -8.80 -7.83 -0.47
CA LYS A 44 -8.13 -7.68 -1.77
C LYS A 44 -9.17 -7.66 -2.88
N GLN A 45 -9.15 -6.61 -3.71
CA GLN A 45 -10.20 -6.35 -4.71
C GLN A 45 -9.83 -6.78 -6.13
N PHE A 46 -8.54 -7.05 -6.39
CA PHE A 46 -8.07 -7.37 -7.73
C PHE A 46 -6.79 -8.20 -7.72
N PHE A 47 -6.43 -8.73 -8.89
CA PHE A 47 -5.21 -9.51 -9.07
C PHE A 47 -3.96 -8.63 -8.96
N VAL A 48 -3.03 -8.98 -8.06
CA VAL A 48 -1.77 -8.22 -7.87
C VAL A 48 -0.54 -9.05 -8.20
N SER A 49 -0.54 -10.33 -7.80
CA SER A 49 0.60 -11.23 -7.93
C SER A 49 0.11 -12.62 -8.34
N PRO A 50 0.83 -13.32 -9.24
CA PRO A 50 0.51 -14.69 -9.62
C PRO A 50 0.78 -15.71 -8.51
N PHE A 51 1.42 -15.31 -7.41
CA PHE A 51 1.76 -16.22 -6.30
C PHE A 51 0.81 -16.08 -5.10
N MET A 52 -0.18 -15.18 -5.19
CA MET A 52 -1.14 -14.91 -4.11
C MET A 52 -2.55 -15.24 -4.58
N PRO A 53 -3.38 -15.91 -3.74
CA PRO A 53 -4.77 -16.17 -4.07
C PRO A 53 -5.55 -14.86 -4.22
N ALA A 54 -6.71 -14.91 -4.89
CA ALA A 54 -7.56 -13.73 -5.05
C ALA A 54 -8.17 -13.28 -3.71
N GLU A 55 -8.62 -14.25 -2.92
CA GLU A 55 -9.24 -14.06 -1.62
C GLU A 55 -8.16 -13.88 -0.53
N CYS A 56 -7.78 -12.63 -0.32
CA CYS A 56 -6.87 -12.24 0.74
C CYS A 56 -7.41 -11.03 1.51
N LEU A 57 -6.97 -10.89 2.76
CA LEU A 57 -7.19 -9.73 3.60
C LEU A 57 -5.88 -8.97 3.80
N TYR A 58 -5.85 -7.70 3.44
CA TYR A 58 -4.76 -6.80 3.78
C TYR A 58 -4.93 -6.27 5.19
N ARG A 59 -3.87 -6.36 6.00
CA ARG A 59 -3.73 -5.68 7.28
C ARG A 59 -2.67 -4.60 7.16
N PHE A 60 -3.11 -3.35 7.22
CA PHE A 60 -2.23 -2.18 7.16
C PHE A 60 -1.86 -1.76 8.57
N ARG A 61 -0.58 -1.45 8.78
CA ARG A 61 -0.08 -0.74 9.96
C ARG A 61 0.78 0.42 9.49
N ILE A 62 0.35 1.63 9.84
CA ILE A 62 0.98 2.88 9.39
C ILE A 62 1.37 3.71 10.59
N VAL A 63 2.63 4.12 10.64
CA VAL A 63 3.07 5.21 11.53
C VAL A 63 3.08 6.48 10.67
N PRO A 64 2.16 7.43 10.91
CA PRO A 64 2.06 8.62 10.07
C PRO A 64 3.36 9.42 10.06
N ALA A 65 3.67 9.97 8.89
CA ALA A 65 4.94 10.64 8.64
C ALA A 65 5.21 11.78 9.65
N GLY A 66 6.27 11.59 10.45
CA GLY A 66 6.88 12.58 11.33
C GLY A 66 8.30 12.89 10.85
N ALA A 67 9.29 12.49 11.65
CA ALA A 67 10.68 12.36 11.20
C ALA A 67 10.86 11.13 10.29
N ASP A 68 10.15 10.05 10.61
CA ASP A 68 10.15 8.82 9.83
C ASP A 68 8.73 8.45 9.39
N VAL A 69 8.66 7.55 8.41
CA VAL A 69 7.42 6.88 8.00
C VAL A 69 7.64 5.38 8.04
N VAL A 70 6.65 4.66 8.58
CA VAL A 70 6.60 3.20 8.53
C VAL A 70 5.30 2.79 7.89
N VAL A 71 5.41 1.97 6.85
CA VAL A 71 4.29 1.33 6.16
C VAL A 71 4.50 -0.17 6.23
N SER A 72 3.58 -0.88 6.86
CA SER A 72 3.58 -2.34 6.89
C SER A 72 2.25 -2.87 6.38
N ILE A 73 2.33 -3.90 5.54
CA ILE A 73 1.19 -4.61 4.99
C ILE A 73 1.44 -6.09 5.22
N ILE A 74 0.49 -6.73 5.90
CA ILE A 74 0.45 -8.19 6.02
C ILE A 74 -0.76 -8.66 5.23
N GLU A 75 -0.53 -9.51 4.24
CA GLU A 75 -1.58 -10.18 3.48
C GLU A 75 -1.87 -11.52 4.16
N HIS A 76 -3.13 -11.75 4.50
CA HIS A 76 -3.62 -12.98 5.11
C HIS A 76 -4.52 -13.74 4.13
N ASP A 77 -4.39 -15.06 4.10
CA ASP A 77 -5.35 -15.96 3.48
C ASP A 77 -6.14 -16.72 4.56
N GLY A 78 -6.96 -17.69 4.16
CA GLY A 78 -7.73 -18.53 5.08
C GLY A 78 -6.88 -19.42 6.01
N GLN A 79 -5.57 -19.50 5.83
CA GLN A 79 -4.63 -20.30 6.65
C GLN A 79 -3.72 -19.44 7.53
N GLY A 80 -3.61 -18.13 7.26
CA GLY A 80 -2.84 -17.20 8.10
C GLY A 80 -2.07 -16.15 7.29
N PRO A 81 -0.99 -15.58 7.86
CA PRO A 81 -0.19 -14.59 7.15
C PRO A 81 0.57 -15.26 5.99
N LEU A 82 0.41 -14.71 4.79
CA LEU A 82 0.98 -15.22 3.55
C LEU A 82 2.14 -14.35 3.06
N LEU A 83 2.01 -13.02 3.18
CA LEU A 83 3.03 -12.05 2.79
C LEU A 83 3.15 -10.98 3.86
N ALA A 84 4.39 -10.59 4.18
CA ALA A 84 4.67 -9.39 4.94
C ALA A 84 5.56 -8.47 4.09
N ALA A 85 5.10 -7.25 3.87
CA ALA A 85 5.85 -6.20 3.20
C ALA A 85 5.95 -4.99 4.13
N SER A 86 7.16 -4.48 4.32
CA SER A 86 7.39 -3.27 5.10
C SER A 86 8.30 -2.30 4.37
N PHE A 87 8.00 -1.02 4.56
CA PHE A 87 8.79 0.10 4.09
C PHE A 87 8.99 1.06 5.26
N THR A 88 10.25 1.41 5.49
CA THR A 88 10.64 2.46 6.42
C THR A 88 11.40 3.51 5.64
N GLY A 89 11.06 4.77 5.85
CA GLY A 89 11.72 5.90 5.21
C GLY A 89 11.98 7.01 6.20
N GLU A 90 13.16 7.60 6.12
CA GLU A 90 13.51 8.80 6.87
C GLU A 90 13.13 10.04 6.04
N ARG A 91 12.59 11.06 6.69
CA ARG A 91 12.18 12.30 6.02
C ARG A 91 13.41 13.12 5.66
N GLN A 92 13.55 13.43 4.38
CA GLN A 92 14.56 14.35 3.87
C GLN A 92 13.90 15.60 3.26
N PRO A 93 14.50 16.80 3.41
CA PRO A 93 14.02 17.99 2.73
C PRO A 93 14.03 17.82 1.21
N LEU A 94 12.92 18.15 0.56
CA LEU A 94 12.77 18.10 -0.89
C LEU A 94 13.45 19.33 -1.52
N THR A 95 14.77 19.27 -1.68
CA THR A 95 15.58 20.33 -2.29
C THR A 95 16.18 19.87 -3.62
N ASP A 96 16.45 20.81 -4.53
CA ASP A 96 17.06 20.51 -5.83
C ASP A 96 18.40 19.78 -5.69
N ARG A 97 19.21 20.15 -4.69
CA ARG A 97 20.48 19.48 -4.40
C ARG A 97 20.29 18.03 -3.98
N ALA A 98 19.29 17.76 -3.14
CA ALA A 98 18.96 16.40 -2.71
C ALA A 98 18.46 15.56 -3.91
N LEU A 99 17.58 16.14 -4.74
CA LEU A 99 17.05 15.48 -5.94
C LEU A 99 18.15 15.16 -6.96
N LEU A 100 19.08 16.10 -7.21
CA LEU A 100 20.21 15.89 -8.10
C LEU A 100 21.16 14.81 -7.58
N GLY A 101 21.42 14.79 -6.27
CA GLY A 101 22.18 13.73 -5.61
C GLY A 101 21.56 12.35 -5.82
N LEU A 102 20.23 12.24 -5.67
CA LEU A 102 19.50 10.99 -5.90
C LEU A 102 19.59 10.53 -7.36
N LEU A 103 19.53 11.43 -8.34
CA LEU A 103 19.66 11.09 -9.76
C LEU A 103 20.98 10.36 -10.05
N PHE A 104 22.09 10.84 -9.47
CA PHE A 104 23.41 10.21 -9.64
C PHE A 104 23.65 9.00 -8.74
N GLN A 105 23.03 8.96 -7.56
CA GLN A 105 23.12 7.81 -6.66
C GLN A 105 22.37 6.59 -7.21
N TYR A 106 21.29 6.83 -7.97
CA TYR A 106 20.30 5.83 -8.35
C TYR A 106 19.93 5.81 -9.84
N PRO A 107 20.89 5.91 -10.79
CA PRO A 107 20.59 6.14 -12.21
C PRO A 107 19.84 4.98 -12.89
N LEU A 108 19.97 3.76 -12.35
CA LEU A 108 19.37 2.53 -12.92
C LEU A 108 18.43 1.83 -11.93
N MET A 109 17.87 2.55 -10.95
CA MET A 109 17.05 1.92 -9.92
C MET A 109 15.82 1.22 -10.47
N THR A 110 15.15 1.80 -11.48
CA THR A 110 14.00 1.15 -12.13
C THR A 110 14.38 -0.20 -12.72
N LEU A 111 15.51 -0.27 -13.44
CA LEU A 111 15.98 -1.53 -14.03
C LEU A 111 16.32 -2.56 -12.94
N LYS A 112 17.02 -2.12 -11.88
CA LYS A 112 17.36 -2.98 -10.73
C LYS A 112 16.10 -3.55 -10.06
N VAL A 113 15.07 -2.73 -9.85
CA VAL A 113 13.80 -3.15 -9.24
C VAL A 113 13.09 -4.17 -10.14
N VAL A 114 12.94 -3.89 -11.43
CA VAL A 114 12.28 -4.80 -12.37
C VAL A 114 13.03 -6.13 -12.46
N ALA A 115 14.36 -6.10 -12.58
CA ALA A 115 15.17 -7.31 -12.60
C ALA A 115 15.04 -8.11 -11.30
N GLY A 116 15.03 -7.43 -10.15
CA GLY A 116 14.80 -8.04 -8.84
C GLY A 116 13.45 -8.75 -8.73
N ILE A 117 12.37 -8.12 -9.20
CA ILE A 117 11.03 -8.71 -9.21
C ILE A 117 11.00 -10.00 -10.03
N HIS A 118 11.58 -9.99 -11.24
CA HIS A 118 11.62 -11.17 -12.10
C HIS A 118 12.50 -12.28 -11.51
N TRP A 119 13.62 -11.92 -10.87
CA TRP A 119 14.50 -12.88 -10.20
C TRP A 119 13.82 -13.57 -9.02
N GLU A 120 13.09 -12.82 -8.19
CA GLU A 120 12.28 -13.41 -7.10
C GLU A 120 11.17 -14.31 -7.67
N ALA A 121 10.50 -13.89 -8.75
CA ALA A 121 9.48 -14.73 -9.40
C ALA A 121 10.04 -16.07 -9.88
N ILE A 122 11.22 -16.09 -10.53
CA ILE A 122 11.90 -17.32 -10.95
C ILE A 122 12.20 -18.21 -9.74
N LYS A 123 12.69 -17.63 -8.63
CA LYS A 123 12.97 -18.39 -7.40
C LYS A 123 11.70 -19.00 -6.80
N LEU A 124 10.57 -18.30 -6.81
CA LEU A 124 9.30 -18.82 -6.32
C LEU A 124 8.80 -19.99 -7.18
N ILE A 125 8.91 -19.86 -8.51
CA ILE A 125 8.59 -20.94 -9.46
C ILE A 125 9.49 -22.16 -9.20
N ALA A 126 10.79 -21.95 -9.03
CA ALA A 126 11.74 -23.02 -8.74
C ALA A 126 11.47 -23.72 -7.39
N LYS A 127 10.85 -23.01 -6.43
CA LYS A 127 10.37 -23.57 -5.16
C LYS A 127 9.02 -24.29 -5.26
N GLY A 128 8.40 -24.32 -6.44
CA GLY A 128 7.12 -24.99 -6.67
C GLY A 128 5.91 -24.23 -6.15
N PHE A 129 6.00 -22.90 -6.00
CA PHE A 129 4.83 -22.10 -5.65
C PHE A 129 3.75 -22.23 -6.72
N ARG A 130 2.48 -22.32 -6.28
CA ARG A 130 1.33 -22.30 -7.17
C ARG A 130 1.27 -20.95 -7.90
N ILE A 131 1.02 -21.03 -9.20
CA ILE A 131 0.79 -19.87 -10.07
C ILE A 131 -0.71 -19.76 -10.30
N PHE A 132 -1.26 -18.57 -10.06
CA PHE A 132 -2.63 -18.20 -10.36
C PHE A 132 -2.64 -17.34 -11.62
N ASP A 133 -3.61 -17.61 -12.51
CA ASP A 133 -3.78 -16.83 -13.73
C ASP A 133 -4.30 -15.43 -13.42
N HIS A 134 -3.92 -14.47 -14.27
CA HIS A 134 -4.45 -13.11 -14.19
C HIS A 134 -5.97 -13.14 -14.43
N ALA A 135 -6.71 -12.71 -13.43
CA ALA A 135 -8.12 -12.37 -13.54
C ALA A 135 -8.21 -10.84 -13.67
N PRO A 136 -8.66 -10.30 -14.83
CA PRO A 136 -8.80 -8.86 -15.01
C PRO A 136 -9.74 -8.25 -13.96
N ALA A 137 -9.37 -7.08 -13.46
CA ALA A 137 -10.23 -6.29 -12.59
C ALA A 137 -11.48 -5.83 -13.36
N ALA A 138 -12.61 -5.70 -12.67
CA ALA A 138 -13.84 -5.18 -13.27
C ALA A 138 -13.64 -3.78 -13.89
N ASN A 139 -12.85 -2.94 -13.20
CA ASN A 139 -12.39 -1.65 -13.66
C ASN A 139 -10.86 -1.60 -13.59
N ARG A 140 -10.21 -1.00 -14.59
CA ARG A 140 -8.74 -0.79 -14.56
C ARG A 140 -8.31 0.13 -13.42
N ILE A 141 -9.14 1.10 -13.06
CA ILE A 141 -8.89 2.02 -11.95
C ILE A 141 -10.15 2.01 -11.10
N ASP A 142 -10.04 1.57 -9.86
CA ASP A 142 -11.16 1.49 -8.94
C ASP A 142 -10.79 1.95 -7.53
N HIS A 143 -11.79 2.06 -6.67
CA HIS A 143 -11.61 2.43 -5.28
C HIS A 143 -12.67 1.80 -4.38
N SER A 144 -12.30 1.61 -3.12
CA SER A 144 -13.22 1.18 -2.07
C SER A 144 -13.13 2.15 -0.90
N ALA A 145 -14.28 2.57 -0.39
CA ALA A 145 -14.40 3.37 0.82
C ALA A 145 -15.39 2.67 1.76
N PRO A 146 -15.25 2.81 3.08
CA PRO A 146 -16.28 2.33 3.99
C PRO A 146 -17.59 3.05 3.69
N ALA A 147 -18.71 2.36 3.91
CA ALA A 147 -20.01 3.01 3.85
C ALA A 147 -19.98 4.27 4.73
N ARG A 148 -20.49 5.39 4.20
CA ARG A 148 -20.58 6.64 4.97
C ARG A 148 -21.32 6.36 6.27
N GLU A 149 -20.63 6.43 7.41
CA GLU A 149 -21.31 6.65 8.67
C GLU A 149 -22.01 8.01 8.60
N ALA A 150 -23.28 8.05 9.05
CA ALA A 150 -24.08 9.27 9.05
C ALA A 150 -23.32 10.41 9.75
N PRO A 151 -23.43 11.66 9.28
CA PRO A 151 -22.70 12.77 9.87
C PRO A 151 -23.03 12.84 11.37
N VAL A 152 -21.98 12.76 12.21
CA VAL A 152 -22.06 13.09 13.64
C VAL A 152 -22.64 14.49 13.72
N LYS A 153 -23.87 14.61 14.24
CA LYS A 153 -24.49 15.91 14.53
C LYS A 153 -23.60 16.63 15.53
N VAL A 154 -22.84 17.60 15.05
CA VAL A 154 -22.18 18.58 15.92
C VAL A 154 -23.30 19.38 16.59
N PRO A 155 -23.39 19.42 17.93
CA PRO A 155 -24.36 20.29 18.61
C PRO A 155 -24.06 21.73 18.20
N ALA A 156 -25.10 22.46 17.79
CA ALA A 156 -24.99 23.90 17.61
C ALA A 156 -24.79 24.54 18.99
N GLU A 157 -23.69 25.29 19.15
CA GLU A 157 -23.54 26.28 20.22
C GLU A 157 -24.40 27.51 19.95
#